data_AF-A0AAW2KUP8-F1
#
_entry.id   AF-A0AAW2KUP8-F1
#
_cell.length_a   1.000
_cell.length_b   1.000
_cell.length_c   1.000
_cell.angle_alpha   90.00
_cell.angle_beta   90.00
_cell.angle_gamma   90.00
#
_symmetry.space_group_name_H-M   'P 1'
#
loop_
_entity.id
_entity.type
_entity.pdbx_description
1 polymer ?
#
loop_
_entity_poly.entity_id
_entity_poly.type
_entity_poly.pdbx_seq_one_letter_code
_entity_poly.pdbx_strand_id
1 'polypeptide(L)'
;MPAHGVLLLPTPVKLYPPLDSRSQTFCPLYHLTGSRNHKVSKLKARFWESIRSGILKNNTAQVIEPPSSIEEDEELLPEEFVLVERTSPDGTVEQIIFSSGGNVDVYDLQALCDKVGWPRRPLSKLAAALKNSYIVATLHSISKPAGEEGNGQKKLIGMARATSDHAFNATIWDVLVDPAYQGQGLGKALIEKLIRALLQRDIGNISLFADSQVVEFYRNLGFQPDPEGIKGMFWYPKY
;
A
#
# COMPACT_ATOMS: atom_id res chain seq x y z
N MET A 1 -14.16 -32.48 -13.70
CA MET A 1 -13.98 -31.03 -13.97
C MET A 1 -13.60 -30.35 -12.66
N PRO A 2 -12.38 -29.81 -12.49
CA PRO A 2 -12.07 -28.98 -11.34
C PRO A 2 -12.12 -27.49 -11.70
N ALA A 3 -12.54 -26.69 -10.73
CA ALA A 3 -12.75 -25.25 -10.82
C ALA A 3 -11.45 -24.50 -11.17
N HIS A 4 -11.51 -23.74 -12.27
CA HIS A 4 -10.52 -22.73 -12.60
C HIS A 4 -10.73 -21.51 -11.71
N GLY A 5 -9.71 -21.07 -10.98
CA GLY A 5 -9.77 -19.82 -10.22
C GLY A 5 -8.83 -19.73 -9.02
N VAL A 6 -7.61 -20.27 -9.11
CA VAL A 6 -6.57 -19.95 -8.13
C VAL A 6 -5.97 -18.61 -8.55
N LEU A 7 -6.33 -17.53 -7.85
CA LEU A 7 -5.68 -16.23 -8.02
C LEU A 7 -4.39 -16.24 -7.17
N LEU A 8 -3.34 -16.89 -7.67
CA LEU A 8 -1.99 -16.71 -7.13
C LEU A 8 -1.53 -15.30 -7.51
N LEU A 9 -1.84 -14.34 -6.65
CA LEU A 9 -1.25 -13.00 -6.70
C LEU A 9 0.26 -13.10 -6.50
N PRO A 10 1.03 -12.19 -7.13
CA PRO A 10 2.39 -12.50 -7.52
C PRO A 10 3.23 -12.91 -6.33
N THR A 11 4.11 -13.90 -6.52
CA THR A 11 5.24 -14.03 -5.57
C THR A 11 5.84 -12.64 -5.42
N PRO A 12 6.12 -12.15 -4.19
CA PRO A 12 6.75 -10.85 -4.03
C PRO A 12 7.93 -10.83 -4.98
N VAL A 13 7.97 -9.84 -5.88
CA VAL A 13 9.06 -9.67 -6.85
C VAL A 13 10.34 -10.06 -6.11
N LYS A 14 11.09 -11.04 -6.62
CA LYS A 14 12.35 -11.53 -6.03
C LYS A 14 13.40 -10.41 -6.04
N LEU A 15 13.13 -9.33 -5.32
CA LEU A 15 14.00 -8.19 -5.05
C LEU A 15 14.92 -8.48 -3.88
N TYR A 16 14.65 -9.55 -3.13
CA TYR A 16 15.50 -10.01 -2.04
C TYR A 16 16.20 -11.30 -2.46
N PRO A 17 17.55 -11.34 -2.47
CA PRO A 17 18.25 -12.61 -2.57
C PRO A 17 17.81 -13.51 -1.40
N PRO A 18 17.83 -14.85 -1.57
CA PRO A 18 17.55 -15.77 -0.48
C PRO A 18 18.45 -15.41 0.71
N LEU A 19 17.87 -15.34 1.91
CA LEU A 19 18.63 -15.16 3.14
C LEU A 19 19.60 -16.34 3.25
N ASP A 20 20.89 -16.07 3.01
CA ASP A 20 21.93 -17.06 3.22
C ASP A 20 22.06 -17.33 4.71
N SER A 21 21.91 -18.60 5.09
CA SER A 21 21.87 -19.10 6.47
C SER A 21 23.19 -19.00 7.23
N ARG A 22 24.16 -18.20 6.76
CA ARG A 22 25.53 -18.15 7.30
C ARG A 22 26.10 -16.75 7.36
N SER A 23 25.56 -15.88 8.23
CA SER A 23 26.37 -14.86 8.92
C SER A 23 25.58 -14.28 10.10
N GLN A 24 25.48 -15.03 11.19
CA GLN A 24 25.31 -14.42 12.52
C GLN A 24 26.66 -13.85 12.92
N THR A 25 26.84 -12.54 12.78
CA THR A 25 27.89 -11.82 13.50
C THR A 25 27.22 -10.87 14.47
N PHE A 26 27.35 -11.22 15.74
CA PHE A 26 27.09 -10.40 16.92
C PHE A 26 27.63 -8.97 16.72
N CYS A 27 26.83 -7.97 17.10
CA CYS A 27 27.33 -6.64 17.45
C CYS A 27 26.79 -6.26 18.84
N PRO A 28 27.62 -5.72 19.75
CA PRO A 28 27.26 -5.58 21.15
C PRO A 28 26.27 -4.44 21.40
N LEU A 29 25.43 -4.68 22.41
CA LEU A 29 24.46 -3.77 22.99
C LEU A 29 25.20 -2.58 23.64
N TYR A 30 24.98 -1.36 23.13
CA TYR A 30 25.27 -0.13 23.87
C TYR A 30 23.95 0.53 24.26
N HIS A 31 23.71 0.52 25.57
CA HIS A 31 22.66 1.28 26.23
C HIS A 31 23.01 2.77 26.15
N LEU A 32 22.16 3.57 25.52
CA LEU A 32 22.14 5.02 25.63
C LEU A 32 20.73 5.45 26.00
N THR A 33 20.54 5.75 27.28
CA THR A 33 19.35 6.40 27.80
C THR A 33 19.39 7.88 27.41
N GLY A 34 18.40 8.32 26.65
CA GLY A 34 18.28 9.71 26.21
C GLY A 34 16.83 10.04 25.90
N SER A 35 16.09 10.51 26.92
CA SER A 35 14.81 11.17 26.73
C SER A 35 15.03 12.50 26.03
N ARG A 36 14.36 12.74 24.91
CA ARG A 36 14.29 14.08 24.31
C ARG A 36 12.98 14.33 23.56
N ASN A 37 12.27 15.32 24.10
CA ASN A 37 11.07 15.95 23.55
C ASN A 37 11.25 16.39 22.10
N HIS A 38 10.24 16.13 21.28
CA HIS A 38 10.13 16.64 19.92
C HIS A 38 9.86 18.16 19.97
N LYS A 39 10.88 18.96 19.65
CA LYS A 39 10.70 20.31 19.10
C LYS A 39 11.25 20.29 17.67
N VAL A 40 10.35 20.32 16.70
CA VAL A 40 10.73 20.49 15.29
C VAL A 40 11.16 21.93 15.10
N SER A 41 12.44 22.11 14.80
CA SER A 41 13.07 23.38 14.45
C SER A 41 12.94 23.59 12.94
N LYS A 42 12.17 24.61 12.52
CA LYS A 42 12.19 25.12 11.14
C LYS A 42 13.50 25.86 10.91
N LEU A 43 14.37 25.33 10.04
CA LEU A 43 15.38 26.15 9.36
C LEU A 43 15.14 26.09 7.84
N LYS A 44 14.53 27.15 7.31
CA LYS A 44 14.71 27.57 5.93
C LYS A 44 15.95 28.49 5.90
N ALA A 45 16.94 28.15 5.08
CA ALA A 45 17.95 29.10 4.62
C ALA A 45 18.26 28.76 3.15
N ARG A 46 17.74 29.59 2.24
CA ARG A 46 18.54 30.56 1.47
C ARG A 46 19.34 29.93 0.33
N PHE A 47 18.63 29.57 -0.75
CA PHE A 47 19.26 29.28 -2.05
C PHE A 47 18.73 30.16 -3.20
N TRP A 48 17.62 30.90 -2.98
CA TRP A 48 16.90 31.56 -4.08
C TRP A 48 16.97 33.10 -4.14
N GLU A 49 17.83 33.76 -3.36
CA GLU A 49 17.95 35.24 -3.41
C GLU A 49 18.84 35.78 -4.55
N SER A 50 19.41 34.94 -5.42
CA SER A 50 20.41 35.39 -6.41
C SER A 50 19.95 35.52 -7.87
N ILE A 51 18.65 35.37 -8.19
CA ILE A 51 18.15 35.50 -9.58
C ILE A 51 17.04 36.56 -9.72
N ARG A 52 17.19 37.71 -9.04
CA ARG A 52 16.43 38.92 -9.39
C ARG A 52 17.35 40.15 -9.44
N SER A 53 18.22 40.17 -10.44
CA SER A 53 18.71 41.41 -11.01
C SER A 53 18.85 41.22 -12.51
N GLY A 54 18.06 41.97 -13.29
CA GLY A 54 18.16 42.03 -14.75
C GLY A 54 16.93 41.56 -15.52
N ILE A 55 15.91 42.43 -15.61
CA ILE A 55 14.85 42.31 -16.63
C ILE A 55 15.37 42.97 -17.92
N LEU A 56 15.26 42.29 -19.07
CA LEU A 56 14.44 42.70 -20.23
C LEU A 56 14.92 42.03 -21.54
N LYS A 57 14.06 41.23 -22.18
CA LYS A 57 13.60 41.38 -23.59
C LYS A 57 12.76 40.17 -24.04
N ASN A 58 11.57 40.49 -24.54
CA ASN A 58 10.58 39.73 -25.32
C ASN A 58 10.91 38.28 -25.72
N ASN A 59 10.07 37.34 -25.26
CA ASN A 59 9.35 36.43 -26.17
C ASN A 59 8.26 35.66 -25.41
N THR A 60 7.24 35.25 -26.16
CA THR A 60 6.06 34.46 -25.79
C THR A 60 6.42 33.29 -24.87
N ALA A 61 6.25 33.49 -23.57
CA ALA A 61 6.34 32.43 -22.57
C ALA A 61 4.98 32.38 -21.88
N GLN A 62 4.33 31.21 -21.92
CA GLN A 62 3.21 30.93 -21.03
C GLN A 62 3.70 31.19 -19.60
N VAL A 63 3.08 32.18 -18.96
CA VAL A 63 3.33 32.50 -17.57
C VAL A 63 2.82 31.31 -16.78
N ILE A 64 3.72 30.42 -16.39
CA ILE A 64 3.43 29.41 -15.38
C ILE A 64 3.26 30.21 -14.10
N GLU A 65 2.02 30.43 -13.70
CA GLU A 65 1.71 31.06 -12.43
C GLU A 65 2.35 30.24 -11.30
N PRO A 66 3.05 30.87 -10.36
CA PRO A 66 3.52 30.16 -9.18
C PRO A 66 2.30 29.63 -8.44
N PRO A 67 2.33 28.36 -7.94
CA PRO A 67 1.18 27.79 -7.26
C PRO A 67 0.77 28.72 -6.12
N SER A 68 -0.47 29.18 -6.22
CA SER A 68 -1.10 30.08 -5.27
C SER A 68 -1.08 29.45 -3.88
N SER A 69 -0.88 30.33 -2.91
CA SER A 69 -0.82 30.11 -1.46
C SER A 69 -1.68 28.97 -0.92
N ILE A 70 -1.00 28.04 -0.22
CA ILE A 70 -1.49 27.25 0.92
C ILE A 70 -2.91 26.73 0.69
N GLU A 71 -3.02 25.69 -0.14
CA GLU A 71 -4.05 24.71 0.12
C GLU A 71 -3.67 24.08 1.46
N GLU A 72 -4.52 24.25 2.46
CA GLU A 72 -4.41 23.54 3.71
C GLU A 72 -4.31 22.05 3.33
N ASP A 73 -3.21 21.39 3.72
CA ASP A 73 -3.07 19.94 3.64
C ASP A 73 -4.22 19.32 4.47
N GLU A 74 -5.42 19.23 3.90
CA GLU A 74 -6.48 18.39 4.44
C GLU A 74 -5.98 16.97 4.29
N GLU A 75 -5.29 16.50 5.33
CA GLU A 75 -4.83 15.12 5.44
C GLU A 75 -6.08 14.23 5.38
N LEU A 76 -6.38 13.70 4.18
CA LEU A 76 -7.56 12.88 3.94
C LEU A 76 -7.57 11.70 4.91
N LEU A 77 -8.52 11.76 5.84
CA LEU A 77 -8.66 10.79 6.92
C LEU A 77 -8.88 9.37 6.34
N PRO A 78 -8.42 8.34 7.04
CA PRO A 78 -8.70 6.96 6.68
C PRO A 78 -10.21 6.73 6.51
N GLU A 79 -10.61 6.16 5.38
CA GLU A 79 -11.98 5.66 5.20
C GLU A 79 -12.08 4.29 5.86
N GLU A 80 -13.12 4.05 6.66
CA GLU A 80 -13.47 2.73 7.21
C GLU A 80 -14.97 2.48 7.08
N PHE A 81 -15.37 1.37 6.46
CA PHE A 81 -16.78 1.01 6.29
C PHE A 81 -16.97 -0.49 6.03
N VAL A 82 -18.18 -0.99 6.30
CA VAL A 82 -18.57 -2.37 6.04
C VAL A 82 -18.78 -2.58 4.53
N LEU A 83 -18.02 -3.49 3.93
CA LEU A 83 -18.19 -3.92 2.54
C LEU A 83 -19.27 -4.98 2.38
N VAL A 84 -19.31 -5.93 3.31
CA VAL A 84 -20.21 -7.09 3.27
C VAL A 84 -20.64 -7.42 4.69
N GLU A 85 -21.91 -7.72 4.87
CA GLU A 85 -22.45 -8.30 6.09
C GLU A 85 -23.14 -9.63 5.75
N ARG A 86 -22.90 -10.66 6.56
CA ARG A 86 -23.46 -12.00 6.38
C ARG A 86 -23.98 -12.49 7.72
N THR A 87 -25.14 -13.12 7.71
CA THR A 87 -25.68 -13.79 8.89
C THR A 87 -25.73 -15.28 8.63
N SER A 88 -25.06 -16.04 9.49
CA SER A 88 -25.06 -17.49 9.48
C SER A 88 -26.36 -18.04 10.11
N PRO A 89 -26.75 -19.29 9.80
CA PRO A 89 -27.98 -19.89 10.35
C PRO A 89 -28.01 -20.02 11.87
N ASP A 90 -26.84 -20.04 12.52
CA ASP A 90 -26.66 -20.04 13.97
C ASP A 90 -26.85 -18.64 14.61
N GLY A 91 -27.15 -17.62 13.79
CA GLY A 91 -27.29 -16.24 14.24
C GLY A 91 -25.97 -15.47 14.31
N THR A 92 -24.83 -16.08 13.98
CA THR A 92 -23.55 -15.36 13.94
C THR A 92 -23.53 -14.37 12.78
N VAL A 93 -23.19 -13.11 13.04
CA VAL A 93 -23.02 -12.06 12.02
C VAL A 93 -21.54 -11.86 11.75
N GLU A 94 -21.14 -12.02 10.48
CA GLU A 94 -19.82 -11.67 9.98
C GLU A 94 -19.89 -10.38 9.16
N GLN A 95 -19.05 -9.41 9.51
CA GLN A 95 -18.83 -8.20 8.74
C GLN A 95 -17.42 -8.20 8.14
N ILE A 96 -17.32 -7.86 6.86
CA ILE A 96 -16.05 -7.58 6.20
C ILE A 96 -15.91 -6.06 6.09
N ILE A 97 -14.88 -5.53 6.72
CA ILE A 97 -14.62 -4.10 6.84
C ILE A 97 -13.43 -3.72 5.96
N PHE A 98 -13.61 -2.70 5.13
CA PHE A 98 -12.52 -2.03 4.43
C PHE A 98 -11.94 -0.91 5.29
N SER A 99 -10.62 -0.71 5.26
CA SER A 99 -9.97 0.49 5.79
C SER A 99 -8.81 0.95 4.92
N SER A 100 -8.69 2.25 4.62
CA SER A 100 -7.61 2.83 3.77
C SER A 100 -6.42 3.43 4.53
N GLY A 101 -6.43 3.42 5.87
CA GLY A 101 -5.33 3.95 6.69
C GLY A 101 -5.08 3.15 7.96
N GLY A 102 -5.46 1.86 7.94
CA GLY A 102 -5.35 0.99 9.10
C GLY A 102 -3.90 0.71 9.49
N ASN A 103 -3.61 0.79 10.79
CA ASN A 103 -2.38 0.22 11.34
C ASN A 103 -2.43 -1.30 11.18
N VAL A 104 -1.49 -1.86 10.41
CA VAL A 104 -1.41 -3.30 10.16
C VAL A 104 -0.37 -3.91 11.09
N ASP A 105 -0.80 -4.81 11.96
CA ASP A 105 0.12 -5.59 12.77
C ASP A 105 0.98 -6.50 11.87
N VAL A 106 2.29 -6.47 12.07
CA VAL A 106 3.24 -7.20 11.22
C VAL A 106 3.13 -8.71 11.37
N TYR A 107 2.67 -9.21 12.51
CA TYR A 107 2.42 -10.63 12.75
C TYR A 107 1.16 -11.09 12.03
N ASP A 108 0.10 -10.28 12.04
CA ASP A 108 -1.12 -10.56 11.27
C ASP A 108 -0.84 -10.58 9.76
N LEU A 109 -0.07 -9.61 9.27
CA LEU A 109 0.36 -9.58 7.87
C LEU A 109 1.24 -10.78 7.53
N GLN A 110 2.18 -11.16 8.41
CA GLN A 110 3.00 -12.35 8.19
C GLN A 110 2.13 -13.62 8.15
N ALA A 111 1.16 -13.77 9.05
CA ALA A 111 0.25 -14.91 9.05
C ALA A 111 -0.60 -14.96 7.78
N LEU A 112 -1.03 -13.81 7.25
CA LEU A 112 -1.72 -13.72 5.96
C LEU A 112 -0.79 -14.09 4.79
N CYS A 113 0.46 -13.61 4.79
CA CYS A 113 1.48 -13.97 3.80
C CYS A 113 1.75 -15.49 3.79
N ASP A 114 1.86 -16.12 4.96
CA ASP A 114 2.06 -17.56 5.10
C ASP A 114 0.91 -18.35 4.42
N LYS A 115 -0.35 -17.92 4.58
CA LYS A 115 -1.51 -18.57 3.97
C LYS A 115 -1.53 -18.52 2.45
N VAL A 116 -1.05 -17.41 1.86
CA VAL A 116 -0.97 -17.25 0.40
C VAL A 116 0.33 -17.84 -0.19
N GLY A 117 1.16 -18.47 0.65
CA GLY A 117 2.40 -19.13 0.23
C GLY A 117 3.55 -18.16 -0.05
N TRP A 118 3.50 -16.94 0.46
CA TRP A 118 4.58 -15.97 0.29
C TRP A 118 5.74 -16.27 1.24
N PRO A 119 7.00 -16.07 0.80
CA PRO A 119 8.15 -16.25 1.67
C PRO A 119 8.15 -15.22 2.80
N ARG A 120 8.55 -15.65 3.99
CA ARG A 120 8.70 -14.74 5.13
C ARG A 120 9.79 -13.70 4.86
N ARG A 121 9.50 -12.47 5.25
CA ARG A 121 10.41 -11.32 5.17
C ARG A 121 10.82 -10.92 6.59
N PRO A 122 12.02 -10.34 6.80
CA PRO A 122 12.38 -9.79 8.10
C PRO A 122 11.33 -8.79 8.59
N LEU A 123 10.75 -9.01 9.78
CA LEU A 123 9.63 -8.22 10.30
C LEU A 123 9.96 -6.73 10.42
N SER A 124 11.21 -6.38 10.75
CA SER A 124 11.66 -4.98 10.80
C SER A 124 11.61 -4.30 9.43
N LYS A 125 11.95 -5.01 8.36
CA LYS A 125 11.83 -4.51 6.98
C LYS A 125 10.37 -4.42 6.54
N LEU A 126 9.54 -5.37 6.94
CA LEU A 126 8.09 -5.34 6.67
C LEU A 126 7.43 -4.14 7.36
N ALA A 127 7.73 -3.90 8.63
CA ALA A 127 7.29 -2.72 9.38
C ALA A 127 7.70 -1.42 8.69
N ALA A 128 8.96 -1.34 8.25
CA ALA A 128 9.45 -0.18 7.51
C ALA A 128 8.73 0.01 6.17
N ALA A 129 8.46 -1.06 5.43
CA ALA A 129 7.72 -0.99 4.17
C ALA A 129 6.29 -0.50 4.37
N LEU A 130 5.59 -0.97 5.42
CA LEU A 130 4.25 -0.48 5.78
C LEU A 130 4.28 1.01 6.15
N LYS A 131 5.20 1.39 7.04
CA LYS A 131 5.34 2.79 7.49
C LYS A 131 5.62 3.77 6.36
N ASN A 132 6.39 3.37 5.36
CA ASN A 132 6.78 4.21 4.22
C ASN A 132 5.87 4.00 2.99
N SER A 133 4.74 3.34 3.14
CA SER A 133 3.74 3.25 2.09
C SER A 133 2.76 4.41 2.19
N TYR A 134 2.35 4.92 1.04
CA TYR A 134 1.45 6.06 0.96
C TYR A 134 0.02 5.67 1.37
N ILE A 135 -0.42 4.48 0.95
CA ILE A 135 -1.70 3.88 1.36
C ILE A 135 -1.49 2.39 1.67
N VAL A 136 -2.07 1.97 2.79
CA VAL A 136 -2.23 0.56 3.16
C VAL A 136 -3.73 0.31 3.31
N ALA A 137 -4.33 -0.29 2.30
CA ALA A 137 -5.73 -0.69 2.32
C ALA A 137 -5.85 -2.10 2.90
N THR A 138 -6.85 -2.34 3.75
CA THR A 138 -7.05 -3.61 4.44
C THR A 138 -8.49 -4.09 4.37
N LEU A 139 -8.65 -5.41 4.45
CA LEU A 139 -9.91 -6.08 4.70
C LEU A 139 -9.82 -6.82 6.04
N HIS A 140 -10.77 -6.59 6.92
CA HIS A 140 -10.87 -7.30 8.18
C HIS A 140 -12.23 -8.01 8.29
N SER A 141 -12.21 -9.29 8.69
CA SER A 141 -13.41 -9.98 9.14
C SER A 141 -13.62 -9.71 10.63
N ILE A 142 -14.85 -9.38 11.01
CA ILE A 142 -15.33 -9.31 12.39
C ILE A 142 -16.53 -10.24 12.50
N SER A 143 -16.45 -11.24 13.36
CA SER A 143 -17.57 -12.14 13.66
C SER A 143 -18.07 -11.93 15.07
N LYS A 144 -19.40 -11.82 15.25
CA LYS A 144 -20.04 -11.73 16.56
C LYS A 144 -21.40 -12.44 16.59
N PRO A 145 -21.83 -12.98 17.75
CA PRO A 145 -23.20 -13.47 17.91
C PRO A 145 -24.22 -12.34 17.71
N ALA A 146 -25.39 -12.65 17.14
CA ALA A 146 -26.48 -11.68 17.06
C ALA A 146 -26.90 -11.20 18.45
N GLY A 147 -26.88 -9.89 18.67
CA GLY A 147 -27.33 -9.24 19.91
C GLY A 147 -26.25 -8.98 20.96
N GLU A 148 -25.00 -9.37 20.74
CA GLU A 148 -23.90 -8.97 21.64
C GLU A 148 -23.35 -7.58 21.29
N GLU A 149 -23.32 -6.70 22.29
CA GLU A 149 -22.61 -5.43 22.24
C GLU A 149 -21.14 -5.65 22.62
N GLY A 150 -20.27 -5.73 21.61
CA GLY A 150 -18.83 -5.88 21.81
C GLY A 150 -18.05 -5.78 20.49
N ASN A 151 -16.77 -5.46 20.58
CA ASN A 151 -15.86 -5.54 19.45
C ASN A 151 -15.52 -7.02 19.21
N GLY A 152 -16.20 -7.65 18.25
CA GLY A 152 -15.85 -8.98 17.78
C GLY A 152 -14.38 -9.06 17.36
N GLN A 153 -13.83 -10.28 17.31
CA GLN A 153 -12.42 -10.46 16.97
C GLN A 153 -12.16 -9.99 15.54
N LYS A 154 -11.32 -8.94 15.39
CA LYS A 154 -10.91 -8.39 14.10
C LYS A 154 -9.76 -9.23 13.53
N LYS A 155 -9.97 -9.82 12.36
CA LYS A 155 -9.00 -10.67 11.67
C LYS A 155 -8.65 -10.08 10.32
N LEU A 156 -7.35 -9.86 10.06
CA LEU A 156 -6.88 -9.43 8.74
C LEU A 156 -7.10 -10.55 7.71
N ILE A 157 -7.92 -10.26 6.69
CA ILE A 157 -8.25 -11.20 5.61
C ILE A 157 -7.85 -10.68 4.21
N GLY A 158 -7.34 -9.46 4.11
CA GLY A 158 -6.80 -8.93 2.86
C GLY A 158 -6.03 -7.64 3.07
N MET A 159 -5.08 -7.36 2.18
CA MET A 159 -4.29 -6.13 2.19
C MET A 159 -3.91 -5.74 0.76
N ALA A 160 -3.91 -4.44 0.47
CA ALA A 160 -3.28 -3.85 -0.69
C ALA A 160 -2.40 -2.67 -0.28
N ARG A 161 -1.18 -2.57 -0.81
CA ARG A 161 -0.19 -1.55 -0.42
C ARG A 161 0.33 -0.80 -1.62
N ALA A 162 0.35 0.53 -1.54
CA ALA A 162 0.89 1.41 -2.58
C ALA A 162 1.94 2.39 -2.03
N THR A 163 3.02 2.59 -2.79
CA THR A 163 3.94 3.72 -2.59
C THR A 163 3.57 4.84 -3.56
N SER A 164 3.92 6.08 -3.22
CA SER A 164 3.67 7.24 -4.09
C SER A 164 4.78 8.27 -3.95
N ASP A 165 4.93 9.13 -4.97
CA ASP A 165 5.69 10.40 -4.87
C ASP A 165 4.87 11.54 -4.25
N HIS A 166 3.64 11.24 -3.80
CA HIS A 166 2.67 12.16 -3.20
C HIS A 166 2.12 13.23 -4.15
N ALA A 167 2.32 13.08 -5.46
CA ALA A 167 1.84 14.05 -6.44
C ALA A 167 1.27 13.38 -7.68
N PHE A 168 2.05 12.56 -8.38
CA PHE A 168 1.70 12.10 -9.73
C PHE A 168 1.58 10.59 -9.82
N ASN A 169 2.48 9.86 -9.15
CA ASN A 169 2.73 8.46 -9.42
C ASN A 169 2.50 7.61 -8.19
N ALA A 170 1.73 6.53 -8.33
CA ALA A 170 1.68 5.45 -7.36
C ALA A 170 2.01 4.09 -7.99
N THR A 171 2.59 3.20 -7.18
CA THR A 171 2.81 1.80 -7.54
C THR A 171 2.21 0.90 -6.49
N ILE A 172 1.29 0.02 -6.90
CA ILE A 172 0.71 -1.03 -6.07
C ILE A 172 1.68 -2.22 -6.06
N TRP A 173 2.10 -2.62 -4.85
CA TRP A 173 3.12 -3.64 -4.64
C TRP A 173 2.55 -4.97 -4.16
N ASP A 174 2.01 -4.97 -2.94
CA ASP A 174 1.49 -6.18 -2.31
C ASP A 174 -0.04 -6.14 -2.42
N VAL A 175 -0.64 -7.17 -3.01
CA VAL A 175 -2.08 -7.39 -3.00
C VAL A 175 -2.30 -8.84 -2.61
N LEU A 176 -3.05 -9.09 -1.55
CA LEU A 176 -3.33 -10.43 -1.08
C LEU A 176 -4.69 -10.50 -0.37
N VAL A 177 -5.36 -11.63 -0.53
CA VAL A 177 -6.62 -11.98 0.12
C VAL A 177 -6.47 -13.40 0.67
N ASP A 178 -6.90 -13.61 1.91
CA ASP A 178 -6.90 -14.91 2.58
C ASP A 178 -7.59 -15.94 1.66
N PRO A 179 -6.97 -17.11 1.38
CA PRO A 179 -7.53 -18.12 0.49
C PRO A 179 -8.99 -18.50 0.80
N ALA A 180 -9.39 -18.50 2.08
CA ALA A 180 -10.78 -18.78 2.48
C ALA A 180 -11.79 -17.71 2.01
N TYR A 181 -11.31 -16.53 1.65
CA TYR A 181 -12.09 -15.37 1.22
C TYR A 181 -11.94 -15.05 -0.28
N GLN A 182 -11.16 -15.86 -1.02
CA GLN A 182 -11.01 -15.71 -2.47
C GLN A 182 -12.25 -16.18 -3.23
N GLY A 183 -12.39 -15.75 -4.49
CA GLY A 183 -13.55 -16.07 -5.34
C GLY A 183 -14.83 -15.30 -5.01
N GLN A 184 -14.80 -14.42 -4.00
CA GLN A 184 -15.97 -13.68 -3.51
C GLN A 184 -15.99 -12.20 -3.94
N GLY A 185 -15.14 -11.81 -4.90
CA GLY A 185 -15.04 -10.43 -5.38
C GLY A 185 -14.26 -9.47 -4.46
N LEU A 186 -13.75 -9.94 -3.31
CA LEU A 186 -13.08 -9.10 -2.33
C LEU A 186 -11.77 -8.47 -2.83
N GLY A 187 -10.99 -9.20 -3.63
CA GLY A 187 -9.77 -8.65 -4.25
C GLY A 187 -10.07 -7.50 -5.21
N LYS A 188 -11.16 -7.62 -5.99
CA LYS A 188 -11.65 -6.55 -6.87
C LYS A 188 -12.07 -5.33 -6.05
N ALA A 189 -12.92 -5.53 -5.04
CA ALA A 189 -13.39 -4.45 -4.18
C ALA A 189 -12.22 -3.71 -3.49
N LEU A 190 -11.24 -4.46 -2.97
CA LEU A 190 -10.04 -3.91 -2.34
C LEU A 190 -9.25 -2.99 -3.29
N ILE A 191 -9.00 -3.44 -4.52
CA ILE A 191 -8.26 -2.66 -5.52
C ILE A 191 -9.06 -1.45 -6.00
N GLU A 192 -10.35 -1.60 -6.29
CA GLU A 192 -11.20 -0.47 -6.70
C GLU A 192 -11.24 0.63 -5.65
N LYS A 193 -11.30 0.27 -4.36
CA LYS A 193 -11.28 1.23 -3.26
C LYS A 193 -9.90 1.87 -3.08
N LEU A 194 -8.82 1.10 -3.22
CA LEU A 194 -7.46 1.66 -3.23
C LEU A 194 -7.26 2.67 -4.37
N ILE A 195 -7.71 2.35 -5.58
CA ILE A 195 -7.64 3.26 -6.74
C ILE A 195 -8.45 4.53 -6.46
N ARG A 196 -9.67 4.42 -5.94
CA ARG A 196 -10.48 5.60 -5.57
C ARG A 196 -9.78 6.49 -4.55
N ALA A 197 -9.16 5.89 -3.52
CA ALA A 197 -8.42 6.63 -2.52
C ALA A 197 -7.19 7.35 -3.10
N LEU A 198 -6.49 6.73 -4.08
CA LEU A 198 -5.39 7.37 -4.80
C LEU A 198 -5.88 8.54 -5.68
N LEU A 199 -6.98 8.35 -6.40
CA LEU A 199 -7.57 9.39 -7.27
C LEU A 199 -8.12 10.58 -6.47
N GLN A 200 -8.73 10.35 -5.30
CA GLN A 200 -9.15 11.42 -4.38
C GLN A 200 -7.97 12.26 -3.87
N ARG A 201 -6.77 11.67 -3.87
CA ARG A 201 -5.49 12.33 -3.52
C ARG A 201 -4.75 12.88 -4.76
N ASP A 202 -5.48 13.07 -5.86
CA ASP A 202 -4.99 13.59 -7.15
C ASP A 202 -3.85 12.78 -7.80
N ILE A 203 -3.72 11.49 -7.46
CA ILE A 203 -2.73 10.60 -8.09
C ILE A 203 -3.34 9.97 -9.34
N GLY A 204 -2.99 10.52 -10.51
CA GLY A 204 -3.51 10.05 -11.80
C GLY A 204 -2.77 8.85 -12.41
N ASN A 205 -1.47 8.67 -12.13
CA ASN A 205 -0.68 7.58 -12.71
C ASN A 205 -0.49 6.42 -11.72
N ILE A 206 -1.27 5.34 -11.89
CA ILE A 206 -1.27 4.19 -11.00
C ILE A 206 -0.74 2.96 -11.74
N SER A 207 0.38 2.42 -11.25
CA SER A 207 1.08 1.28 -11.84
C SER A 207 1.08 0.06 -10.91
N LEU A 208 1.30 -1.12 -11.49
CA LEU A 208 1.52 -2.36 -10.75
C LEU A 208 2.36 -3.34 -11.57
N PHE A 209 2.90 -4.36 -10.90
CA PHE A 209 3.54 -5.50 -11.55
C PHE A 209 2.70 -6.75 -11.32
N ALA A 210 2.25 -7.38 -12.40
CA ALA A 210 1.38 -8.54 -12.36
C ALA A 210 2.12 -9.80 -12.83
N ASP A 211 2.00 -10.89 -12.09
CA ASP A 211 2.34 -12.22 -12.59
C ASP A 211 1.36 -12.62 -13.71
N SER A 212 1.83 -13.45 -14.64
CA SER A 212 1.08 -13.84 -15.84
C SER A 212 -0.33 -14.38 -15.55
N GLN A 213 -0.51 -15.06 -14.41
CA GLN A 213 -1.77 -15.68 -13.99
C GLN A 213 -2.85 -14.66 -13.60
N VAL A 214 -2.47 -13.43 -13.24
CA VAL A 214 -3.39 -12.41 -12.71
C VAL A 214 -3.50 -11.18 -13.62
N VAL A 215 -2.84 -11.19 -14.80
CA VAL A 215 -2.95 -10.11 -15.78
C VAL A 215 -4.41 -9.87 -16.17
N GLU A 216 -5.17 -10.92 -16.45
CA GLU A 216 -6.58 -10.78 -16.85
C GLU A 216 -7.45 -10.21 -15.72
N PHE A 217 -7.15 -10.54 -14.46
CA PHE A 217 -7.82 -9.94 -13.31
C PHE A 217 -7.62 -8.41 -13.31
N TYR A 218 -6.38 -7.93 -13.47
CA TYR A 218 -6.11 -6.49 -13.49
C TYR A 218 -6.61 -5.80 -14.76
N ARG A 219 -6.62 -6.47 -15.91
CA ARG A 219 -7.24 -5.94 -17.14
C ARG A 219 -8.72 -5.65 -16.96
N ASN A 220 -9.44 -6.54 -16.28
CA ASN A 220 -10.85 -6.34 -15.95
C ASN A 220 -11.10 -5.18 -14.98
N LEU A 221 -10.05 -4.64 -14.34
CA LEU A 221 -10.09 -3.43 -13.50
C LEU A 221 -9.62 -2.17 -14.25
N GLY A 222 -9.30 -2.28 -15.53
CA GLY A 222 -8.85 -1.16 -16.37
C GLY A 222 -7.33 -0.99 -16.49
N PHE A 223 -6.52 -1.88 -15.89
CA PHE A 223 -5.08 -1.84 -16.11
C PHE A 223 -4.72 -2.37 -17.50
N GLN A 224 -3.76 -1.73 -18.15
CA GLN A 224 -3.26 -2.13 -19.46
C GLN A 224 -1.80 -2.58 -19.36
N PRO A 225 -1.44 -3.79 -19.83
CA PRO A 225 -0.03 -4.17 -19.95
C PRO A 225 0.62 -3.41 -21.10
N ASP A 226 1.86 -2.98 -20.88
CA ASP A 226 2.72 -2.31 -21.87
C ASP A 226 2.03 -1.18 -22.68
N PRO A 227 1.41 -0.18 -22.02
CA PRO A 227 0.77 0.93 -22.72
C PRO A 227 1.82 1.63 -23.58
N GLU A 228 1.50 1.86 -24.86
CA GLU A 228 2.39 2.53 -25.83
C GLU A 228 3.78 1.86 -25.98
N GLY A 229 3.89 0.57 -25.62
CA GLY A 229 5.15 -0.17 -25.68
C GLY A 229 6.12 0.11 -24.52
N ILE A 230 5.69 0.86 -23.49
CA ILE A 230 6.47 1.07 -22.26
C ILE A 230 6.69 -0.27 -21.56
N LYS A 231 7.92 -0.50 -21.06
CA LYS A 231 8.29 -1.76 -20.39
C LYS A 231 8.72 -1.52 -18.95
N GLY A 232 8.15 -2.31 -18.04
CA GLY A 232 8.67 -2.45 -16.69
C GLY A 232 10.02 -3.19 -16.73
N MET A 233 11.05 -2.62 -16.10
CA MET A 233 12.39 -3.20 -16.07
C MET A 233 12.85 -3.39 -14.63
N PHE A 234 13.50 -4.53 -14.37
CA PHE A 234 14.11 -4.83 -13.08
C PHE A 234 15.63 -4.80 -13.21
N TRP A 235 16.28 -4.14 -12.26
CA TRP A 235 17.74 -4.11 -12.21
C TRP A 235 18.27 -5.29 -11.41
N TYR A 236 19.24 -6.00 -11.99
CA TYR A 236 19.98 -7.05 -11.33
C TYR A 236 21.46 -6.66 -11.30
N PRO A 237 22.08 -6.54 -10.10
CA PRO A 237 23.51 -6.26 -10.02
C PRO A 237 24.28 -7.35 -10.76
N LYS A 238 25.17 -6.91 -11.65
CA LYS A 238 26.24 -7.77 -12.16
C LYS A 238 27.40 -7.51 -11.21
N TYR A 239 27.88 -8.56 -10.53
CA TYR A 239 28.97 -8.56 -9.53
C TYR A 239 28.55 -8.16 -8.12
#